data_AF-A0A8C8D4A9-F1
#
_entry.id   AF-A0A8C8D4A9-F1
#
_cell.length_a   1.000
_cell.length_b   1.000
_cell.length_c   1.000
_cell.angle_alpha   90.00
_cell.angle_beta   90.00
_cell.angle_gamma   90.00
#
_symmetry.space_group_name_H-M   'P 1'
#
loop_
_entity.id
_entity.type
_entity.pdbx_description
1 polymer ?
#
loop_
_entity_poly.entity_id
_entity_poly.type
_entity_poly.pdbx_seq_one_letter_code
_entity_poly.pdbx_strand_id
1 'polypeptide(L)'
;MYVYVCGVYDIFLQSFPCGNVTSFCVVAGQAVLKGDGVCVFKFTVTRETDCCRVGTQSFLITVGCLSVLLQFRTQKFQEFHIQLRREEKSAERQQSVFDQRTEDSSALQYFQFYGCLSQQQNMLQDYLRTATYQKAILLNEMDFKDKIVLDVGSGSGILSFFAIQAGAKRVYAVEASPVAKFAEMLVKSNSLSDRIIVLAGKIEEVSCPEQVDVIISEPIGYMLLNERMLESYLHSRKWLKPKGMMFPTCSDMHLAPFTDEQLYIEHYGRSSFWHQTCFYGVNLSGLHSSAVDEFFKQPIVDTFEMSILMAKSVKHCINFMEAKEEDLHRMEIPFVFKLLQSGLIHGLAFWFDVAFIGSKMTVWLSTAPSEPLTHWYQVRCLFQTPLFGKVGQTLSGSVQFIANTRQSYDIHITAVVDQSGFKSGNSLDLKNPFFRYGSIVISYLPNVLCSVPGLHLCLSACLGYTVGCWCKNLQTMQEQRVWTDPLQSRVWHKPRDYRLGKVHLNCPAGSVV
;
A
#
# COMPACT_ATOMS: atom_id res chain seq x y z
N MET A 1 -30.82 25.84 -0.47
CA MET A 1 -30.91 24.57 0.28
C MET A 1 -31.88 24.77 1.43
N TYR A 2 -33.09 24.23 1.34
CA TYR A 2 -34.00 24.19 2.47
C TYR A 2 -33.70 22.90 3.24
N VAL A 3 -33.10 23.00 4.42
CA VAL A 3 -32.98 21.87 5.35
C VAL A 3 -34.32 21.75 6.06
N TYR A 4 -35.16 20.81 5.64
CA TYR A 4 -36.36 20.46 6.41
C TYR A 4 -35.92 19.59 7.59
N VAL A 5 -35.88 20.19 8.78
CA VAL A 5 -35.78 19.45 10.04
C VAL A 5 -37.17 18.91 10.35
N CYS A 6 -37.45 17.67 9.92
CA CYS A 6 -38.64 16.97 10.39
C CYS A 6 -38.44 16.67 11.88
N GLY A 7 -39.40 17.10 12.71
CA GLY A 7 -39.36 16.94 14.17
C GLY A 7 -39.24 15.50 14.64
N VAL A 8 -39.06 15.34 15.96
CA VAL A 8 -38.94 14.04 16.65
C VAL A 8 -40.29 13.32 16.60
N TYR A 9 -40.57 12.60 15.51
CA TYR A 9 -41.72 11.71 15.38
C TYR A 9 -41.33 10.28 15.73
N ASP A 10 -42.25 9.50 16.31
CA ASP A 10 -42.09 8.05 16.40
C ASP A 10 -42.19 7.47 14.99
N ILE A 11 -41.05 7.36 14.31
CA ILE A 11 -40.96 6.86 12.93
C ILE A 11 -41.33 5.38 12.91
N PHE A 12 -42.38 5.02 12.18
CA PHE A 12 -42.64 3.63 11.79
C PHE A 12 -42.32 3.48 10.31
N LEU A 13 -41.36 2.61 10.00
CA LEU A 13 -40.96 2.28 8.64
C LEU A 13 -41.71 1.03 8.21
N GLN A 14 -42.51 1.15 7.16
CA GLN A 14 -43.02 0.01 6.41
C GLN A 14 -42.20 -0.13 5.13
N SER A 15 -41.51 -1.25 4.99
CA SER A 15 -40.79 -1.63 3.78
C SER A 15 -41.75 -2.32 2.82
N PHE A 16 -41.87 -1.79 1.60
CA PHE A 16 -42.58 -2.46 0.52
C PHE A 16 -41.55 -2.91 -0.52
N PRO A 17 -41.32 -4.22 -0.69
CA PRO A 17 -40.47 -4.71 -1.77
C PRO A 17 -41.20 -4.49 -3.11
N CYS A 18 -40.59 -3.73 -4.02
CA CYS A 18 -41.10 -3.53 -5.37
C CYS A 18 -39.91 -3.60 -6.35
N GLY A 19 -39.52 -4.82 -6.75
CA GLY A 19 -38.30 -5.06 -7.54
C GLY A 19 -37.02 -4.84 -6.72
N ASN A 20 -35.93 -4.39 -7.39
CA ASN A 20 -34.60 -4.13 -6.80
C ASN A 20 -34.52 -2.84 -5.94
N VAL A 21 -35.65 -2.35 -5.44
CA VAL A 21 -35.77 -1.04 -4.83
C VAL A 21 -36.66 -1.15 -3.60
N THR A 22 -36.15 -0.74 -2.43
CA THR A 22 -36.99 -0.60 -1.23
C THR A 22 -37.48 0.84 -1.06
N SER A 23 -38.80 0.97 -0.97
CA SER A 23 -39.46 2.23 -0.63
C SER A 23 -39.75 2.25 0.86
N PHE A 24 -39.31 3.33 1.51
CA PHE A 24 -39.58 3.60 2.91
C PHE A 24 -40.66 4.69 3.02
N CYS A 25 -41.74 4.42 3.76
CA CYS A 25 -42.70 5.44 4.17
C CYS A 25 -42.45 5.79 5.64
N VAL A 26 -42.32 7.08 5.91
CA VAL A 26 -42.28 7.67 7.25
C VAL A 26 -43.71 8.07 7.63
N VAL A 27 -44.25 7.37 8.61
CA VAL A 27 -45.58 7.63 9.17
C VAL A 27 -45.43 8.40 10.49
N ALA A 28 -46.23 9.45 10.71
CA ALA A 28 -46.24 10.21 11.96
C ALA A 28 -47.53 9.96 12.78
N GLY A 29 -47.38 9.76 14.09
CA GLY A 29 -48.47 9.75 15.07
C GLY A 29 -48.66 8.45 15.87
N GLN A 30 -49.30 8.56 17.04
CA GLN A 30 -49.60 7.43 17.97
C GLN A 30 -50.64 6.41 17.44
N ALA A 31 -51.11 6.53 16.20
CA ALA A 31 -52.20 5.72 15.65
C ALA A 31 -51.76 4.41 14.95
N VAL A 32 -50.54 3.93 15.20
CA VAL A 32 -50.02 2.71 14.53
C VAL A 32 -50.67 1.42 15.07
N LEU A 33 -51.36 1.46 16.21
CA LEU A 33 -52.11 0.31 16.73
C LEU A 33 -53.51 0.13 16.11
N LYS A 34 -53.95 1.01 15.20
CA LYS A 34 -55.31 0.96 14.60
C LYS A 34 -55.39 1.05 13.06
N GLY A 35 -54.26 1.13 12.34
CA GLY A 35 -54.25 1.04 10.87
C GLY A 35 -54.47 2.34 10.10
N ASP A 36 -54.69 3.49 10.76
CA ASP A 36 -54.97 4.79 10.12
C ASP A 36 -53.81 5.81 10.26
N GLY A 37 -52.56 5.37 10.07
CA GLY A 37 -51.40 6.27 10.08
C GLY A 37 -51.28 7.07 8.77
N VAL A 38 -51.10 8.40 8.85
CA VAL A 38 -50.87 9.25 7.67
C VAL A 38 -49.39 9.19 7.27
N CYS A 39 -49.08 8.79 6.04
CA CYS A 39 -47.72 8.85 5.48
C CYS A 39 -47.33 10.32 5.30
N VAL A 40 -46.35 10.80 6.06
CA VAL A 40 -45.92 12.21 6.02
C VAL A 40 -44.80 12.41 5.00
N PHE A 41 -43.97 11.38 4.79
CA PHE A 41 -42.87 11.45 3.85
C PHE A 41 -42.55 10.06 3.29
N LYS A 42 -42.57 9.90 1.98
CA LYS A 42 -42.17 8.65 1.30
C LYS A 42 -40.92 8.93 0.48
N PHE A 43 -39.89 8.12 0.69
CA PHE A 43 -38.68 8.17 -0.12
C PHE A 43 -38.26 6.77 -0.51
N THR A 44 -37.54 6.71 -1.62
CA THR A 44 -37.04 5.49 -2.18
C THR A 44 -35.53 5.54 -2.07
N VAL A 45 -34.94 4.51 -1.44
CA VAL A 45 -33.49 4.39 -1.37
C VAL A 45 -33.05 3.49 -2.51
N THR A 46 -32.11 3.99 -3.31
CA THR A 46 -31.43 3.25 -4.38
C THR A 46 -29.94 3.15 -4.05
N ARG A 47 -29.18 2.37 -4.83
CA ARG A 47 -27.72 2.25 -4.67
C ARG A 47 -26.98 3.58 -4.84
N GLU A 48 -27.53 4.52 -5.60
CA GLU A 48 -26.96 5.85 -5.82
C GLU A 48 -27.37 6.86 -4.75
N THR A 49 -28.18 6.46 -3.77
CA THR A 49 -28.64 7.36 -2.70
C THR A 49 -27.54 7.54 -1.67
N ASP A 50 -26.95 8.74 -1.64
CA ASP A 50 -25.95 9.09 -0.64
C ASP A 50 -26.57 9.09 0.76
N CYS A 51 -26.05 8.21 1.63
CA CYS A 51 -26.43 8.18 3.04
C CYS A 51 -25.19 8.15 3.95
N CYS A 52 -25.29 8.84 5.09
CA CYS A 52 -24.23 8.90 6.08
C CYS A 52 -24.81 8.75 7.48
N ARG A 53 -24.18 7.92 8.31
CA ARG A 53 -24.52 7.84 9.73
C ARG A 53 -24.02 9.10 10.43
N VAL A 54 -24.90 9.77 11.17
CA VAL A 54 -24.57 10.94 11.99
C VAL A 54 -24.78 10.57 13.46
N GLY A 55 -23.69 10.39 14.20
CA GLY A 55 -23.76 10.01 15.61
C GLY A 55 -24.29 8.59 15.87
N THR A 56 -24.87 8.37 17.05
CA THR A 56 -25.31 7.03 17.49
C THR A 56 -26.73 6.66 17.08
N GLN A 57 -27.54 7.62 16.67
CA GLN A 57 -28.98 7.45 16.49
C GLN A 57 -29.56 8.18 15.27
N SER A 58 -28.72 8.70 14.37
CA SER A 58 -29.20 9.45 13.21
C SER A 58 -28.56 9.05 11.90
N PHE A 59 -29.29 9.28 10.81
CA PHE A 59 -28.85 9.11 9.43
C PHE A 59 -29.17 10.36 8.61
N LEU A 60 -28.21 10.84 7.84
CA LEU A 60 -28.44 11.81 6.79
C LEU A 60 -28.62 11.06 5.47
N ILE A 61 -29.72 11.30 4.76
CA ILE A 61 -30.02 10.69 3.46
C ILE A 61 -30.25 11.82 2.47
N THR A 62 -29.59 11.76 1.31
CA THR A 62 -29.78 12.72 0.23
C THR A 62 -30.49 12.06 -0.94
N VAL A 63 -31.70 12.54 -1.25
CA VAL A 63 -32.51 12.08 -2.38
C VAL A 63 -32.71 13.25 -3.34
N GLY A 64 -32.05 13.20 -4.49
CA GLY A 64 -32.02 14.32 -5.45
C GLY A 64 -31.42 15.57 -4.83
N CYS A 65 -32.19 16.66 -4.73
CA CYS A 65 -31.76 17.93 -4.15
C CYS A 65 -32.13 18.09 -2.66
N LEU A 66 -32.69 17.05 -2.03
CA LEU A 66 -33.20 17.08 -0.66
C LEU A 66 -32.31 16.23 0.25
N SER A 67 -31.76 16.84 1.30
CA SER A 67 -31.08 16.11 2.38
C SER A 67 -31.99 16.06 3.60
N VAL A 68 -32.23 14.85 4.10
CA VAL A 68 -33.13 14.57 5.23
C VAL A 68 -32.32 13.91 6.36
N LEU A 69 -32.38 14.49 7.56
CA LEU A 69 -31.81 13.89 8.75
C LEU A 69 -32.90 13.09 9.49
N LEU A 70 -32.73 11.77 9.57
CA LEU A 70 -33.58 10.87 10.33
C LEU A 70 -32.96 10.65 11.71
N GLN A 71 -33.73 10.85 12.78
CA GLN A 71 -33.30 10.57 14.15
C GLN A 71 -34.21 9.51 14.79
N PHE A 72 -33.62 8.48 15.37
CA PHE A 72 -34.32 7.29 15.87
C PHE A 72 -34.26 7.18 17.39
N ARG A 73 -35.36 6.72 18.03
CA ARG A 73 -35.35 6.25 19.42
C ARG A 73 -34.75 4.83 19.46
N THR A 74 -33.43 4.75 19.56
CA THR A 74 -32.52 3.60 19.85
C THR A 74 -32.77 2.24 19.17
N GLN A 75 -33.96 1.65 19.30
CA GLN A 75 -34.24 0.27 18.88
C GLN A 75 -34.46 0.14 17.36
N LYS A 76 -35.19 1.09 16.76
CA LYS A 76 -35.46 1.12 15.31
C LYS A 76 -34.26 1.51 14.45
N PHE A 77 -33.25 2.14 15.05
CA PHE A 77 -32.00 2.49 14.37
C PHE A 77 -31.28 1.23 13.87
N GLN A 78 -31.18 0.20 14.73
CA GLN A 78 -30.49 -1.03 14.38
C GLN A 78 -31.23 -1.80 13.29
N GLU A 79 -32.56 -1.85 13.34
CA GLU A 79 -33.38 -2.48 12.30
C GLU A 79 -33.23 -1.78 10.94
N PHE A 80 -33.26 -0.44 10.92
CA PHE A 80 -33.04 0.34 9.70
C PHE A 80 -31.63 0.15 9.13
N HIS A 81 -30.61 0.19 9.99
CA HIS A 81 -29.22 -0.06 9.60
C HIS A 81 -29.01 -1.48 9.05
N ILE A 82 -29.68 -2.47 9.64
CA ILE A 82 -29.67 -3.86 9.16
C ILE A 82 -30.39 -3.97 7.82
N GLN A 83 -31.52 -3.27 7.60
CA GLN A 83 -32.23 -3.32 6.33
C GLN A 83 -31.47 -2.64 5.18
N LEU A 84 -30.86 -1.48 5.42
CA LEU A 84 -29.94 -0.84 4.47
C LEU A 84 -28.79 -1.78 4.08
N ARG A 85 -28.16 -2.43 5.06
CA ARG A 85 -27.10 -3.43 4.81
C ARG A 85 -27.61 -4.73 4.20
N ARG A 86 -28.87 -5.11 4.45
CA ARG A 86 -29.48 -6.31 3.86
C ARG A 86 -29.70 -6.10 2.37
N GLU A 87 -30.10 -4.93 1.89
CA GLU A 87 -30.18 -4.67 0.44
C GLU A 87 -28.82 -4.59 -0.25
N GLU A 88 -27.77 -4.13 0.44
CA GLU A 88 -26.39 -4.28 -0.06
C GLU A 88 -26.00 -5.76 -0.26
N LYS A 89 -26.58 -6.67 0.53
CA LYS A 89 -26.28 -8.11 0.54
C LYS A 89 -27.31 -9.00 -0.20
N SER A 90 -28.53 -8.54 -0.44
CA SER A 90 -29.65 -9.38 -0.90
C SER A 90 -29.89 -9.37 -2.41
N ALA A 91 -29.20 -8.52 -3.18
CA ALA A 91 -28.97 -8.84 -4.57
C ALA A 91 -27.84 -9.87 -4.59
N GLU A 92 -28.10 -11.06 -5.14
CA GLU A 92 -27.08 -12.07 -5.46
C GLU A 92 -26.00 -11.45 -6.36
N ARG A 93 -25.03 -10.73 -5.76
CA ARG A 93 -23.72 -10.60 -6.35
C ARG A 93 -23.18 -12.01 -6.34
N GLN A 94 -23.02 -12.62 -7.52
CA GLN A 94 -22.01 -13.64 -7.66
C GLN A 94 -20.71 -13.01 -7.17
N GLN A 95 -20.29 -13.32 -5.95
CA GLN A 95 -19.06 -12.80 -5.38
C GLN A 95 -17.93 -13.22 -6.32
N SER A 96 -17.19 -12.25 -6.83
CA SER A 96 -16.06 -12.54 -7.70
C SER A 96 -14.99 -13.32 -6.93
N VAL A 97 -14.06 -13.96 -7.63
CA VAL A 97 -12.91 -14.63 -6.99
C VAL A 97 -12.14 -13.66 -6.08
N PHE A 98 -12.04 -12.38 -6.49
CA PHE A 98 -11.42 -11.33 -5.70
C PHE A 98 -12.17 -11.05 -4.38
N ASP A 99 -13.51 -10.96 -4.42
CA ASP A 99 -14.33 -10.67 -3.24
C ASP A 99 -14.32 -11.83 -2.24
N GLN A 100 -14.17 -13.07 -2.72
CA GLN A 100 -14.10 -14.25 -1.86
C GLN A 100 -12.79 -14.31 -1.07
N ARG A 101 -11.69 -13.79 -1.63
CA ARG A 101 -10.34 -13.86 -1.01
C ARG A 101 -9.90 -12.59 -0.27
N THR A 102 -10.64 -11.49 -0.41
CA THR A 102 -10.23 -10.17 0.08
C THR A 102 -11.28 -9.54 0.98
N GLU A 103 -10.88 -9.04 2.13
CA GLU A 103 -11.76 -8.24 2.99
C GLU A 103 -12.13 -6.89 2.35
N ASP A 104 -13.42 -6.54 2.42
CA ASP A 104 -13.97 -5.29 1.84
C ASP A 104 -13.20 -4.03 2.28
N SER A 105 -12.80 -3.96 3.55
CA SER A 105 -12.04 -2.83 4.10
C SER A 105 -10.65 -2.72 3.48
N SER A 106 -9.97 -3.85 3.28
CA SER A 106 -8.66 -3.89 2.64
C SER A 106 -8.79 -3.49 1.17
N ALA A 107 -9.75 -4.07 0.44
CA ALA A 107 -9.99 -3.77 -0.96
C ALA A 107 -10.29 -2.28 -1.18
N LEU A 108 -11.13 -1.69 -0.33
CA LEU A 108 -11.48 -0.27 -0.42
C LEU A 108 -10.25 0.62 -0.21
N GLN A 109 -9.46 0.36 0.83
CA GLN A 109 -8.23 1.12 1.10
C GLN A 109 -7.22 0.98 -0.04
N TYR A 110 -7.06 -0.23 -0.57
CA TYR A 110 -6.18 -0.52 -1.70
C TYR A 110 -6.54 0.30 -2.95
N PHE A 111 -7.79 0.22 -3.41
CA PHE A 111 -8.21 0.97 -4.61
C PHE A 111 -8.28 2.48 -4.38
N GLN A 112 -8.50 2.94 -3.15
CA GLN A 112 -8.40 4.36 -2.81
C GLN A 112 -6.96 4.86 -2.89
N PHE A 113 -6.00 4.08 -2.37
CA PHE A 113 -4.57 4.40 -2.43
C PHE A 113 -4.11 4.52 -3.90
N TYR A 114 -4.40 3.51 -4.72
CA TYR A 114 -4.06 3.54 -6.15
C TYR A 114 -4.88 4.55 -6.96
N GLY A 115 -6.03 4.97 -6.44
CA GLY A 115 -6.88 6.06 -6.94
C GLY A 115 -6.22 7.44 -7.01
N CYS A 116 -5.12 7.65 -6.27
CA CYS A 116 -4.43 8.93 -6.17
C CYS A 116 -3.39 9.13 -7.28
N LEU A 117 -3.46 10.25 -8.01
CA LEU A 117 -2.45 10.63 -9.01
C LEU A 117 -1.05 10.75 -8.43
N SER A 118 -0.90 11.12 -7.15
CA SER A 118 0.40 11.17 -6.49
C SER A 118 1.05 9.79 -6.39
N GLN A 119 0.27 8.72 -6.19
CA GLN A 119 0.82 7.35 -6.16
C GLN A 119 1.17 6.88 -7.57
N GLN A 120 0.33 7.18 -8.56
CA GLN A 120 0.67 6.95 -9.96
C GLN A 120 1.96 7.67 -10.36
N GLN A 121 2.14 8.92 -9.92
CA GLN A 121 3.37 9.67 -10.16
C GLN A 121 4.59 9.04 -9.50
N ASN A 122 4.49 8.59 -8.23
CA ASN A 122 5.59 7.90 -7.54
C ASN A 122 6.07 6.69 -8.36
N MET A 123 5.13 5.90 -8.88
CA MET A 123 5.42 4.73 -9.72
C MET A 123 6.06 5.11 -11.07
N LEU A 124 5.54 6.15 -11.74
CA LEU A 124 6.05 6.62 -13.02
C LEU A 124 7.43 7.29 -12.91
N GLN A 125 7.74 7.89 -11.76
CA GLN A 125 9.05 8.51 -11.48
C GLN A 125 10.14 7.49 -11.14
N ASP A 126 9.78 6.24 -10.82
CA ASP A 126 10.73 5.13 -10.83
C ASP A 126 11.15 4.85 -12.28
N TYR A 127 12.22 5.53 -12.68
CA TYR A 127 12.76 5.46 -14.03
C TYR A 127 13.22 4.05 -14.37
N LEU A 128 13.89 3.34 -13.44
CA LEU A 128 14.40 2.01 -13.73
C LEU A 128 13.26 1.04 -14.02
N ARG A 129 12.20 1.07 -13.20
CA ARG A 129 10.97 0.33 -13.46
C ARG A 129 10.39 0.68 -14.82
N THR A 130 10.00 1.94 -15.02
CA THR A 130 9.23 2.36 -16.19
C THR A 130 10.01 2.16 -17.49
N ALA A 131 11.30 2.50 -17.50
CA ALA A 131 12.17 2.33 -18.66
C ALA A 131 12.43 0.85 -18.99
N THR A 132 12.56 -0.02 -17.98
CA THR A 132 12.78 -1.45 -18.23
C THR A 132 11.55 -2.12 -18.85
N TYR A 133 10.34 -1.75 -18.40
CA TYR A 133 9.09 -2.17 -19.04
C TYR A 133 8.99 -1.69 -20.49
N GLN A 134 9.25 -0.40 -20.74
CA GLN A 134 9.26 0.14 -22.10
C GLN A 134 10.28 -0.60 -22.98
N LYS A 135 11.50 -0.79 -22.47
CA LYS A 135 12.58 -1.51 -23.16
C LYS A 135 12.19 -2.95 -23.48
N ALA A 136 11.60 -3.67 -22.53
CA ALA A 136 11.15 -5.05 -22.72
C ALA A 136 10.12 -5.17 -23.85
N ILE A 137 9.16 -4.24 -23.89
CA ILE A 137 8.10 -4.20 -24.91
C ILE A 137 8.67 -3.80 -26.28
N LEU A 138 9.42 -2.69 -26.36
CA LEU A 138 9.92 -2.17 -27.64
C LEU A 138 10.99 -3.06 -28.27
N LEU A 139 11.89 -3.65 -27.47
CA LEU A 139 12.90 -4.56 -28.02
C LEU A 139 12.28 -5.86 -28.54
N ASN A 140 11.11 -6.24 -28.05
CA ASN A 140 10.34 -7.39 -28.51
C ASN A 140 9.14 -6.96 -29.37
N GLU A 141 9.26 -5.90 -30.17
CA GLU A 141 8.16 -5.35 -30.98
C GLU A 141 7.37 -6.39 -31.79
N MET A 142 8.01 -7.47 -32.26
CA MET A 142 7.34 -8.54 -33.03
C MET A 142 6.27 -9.28 -32.22
N ASP A 143 6.41 -9.29 -30.90
CA ASP A 143 5.46 -9.89 -29.97
C ASP A 143 4.22 -9.00 -29.77
N PHE A 144 4.29 -7.73 -30.15
CA PHE A 144 3.22 -6.74 -29.98
C PHE A 144 2.63 -6.27 -31.31
N LYS A 145 3.42 -6.21 -32.39
CA LYS A 145 2.99 -5.69 -33.68
C LYS A 145 1.77 -6.43 -34.22
N ASP A 146 0.73 -5.66 -34.54
CA ASP A 146 -0.57 -6.15 -35.02
C ASP A 146 -1.30 -7.11 -34.05
N LYS A 147 -0.87 -7.17 -32.78
CA LYS A 147 -1.44 -8.02 -31.74
C LYS A 147 -2.48 -7.32 -30.88
N ILE A 148 -3.28 -8.12 -30.20
CA ILE A 148 -4.25 -7.69 -29.21
C ILE A 148 -3.64 -7.89 -27.82
N VAL A 149 -3.63 -6.85 -27.00
CA VAL A 149 -2.96 -6.83 -25.71
C VAL A 149 -3.97 -6.58 -24.59
N LEU A 150 -3.79 -7.24 -23.45
CA LEU A 150 -4.51 -6.96 -22.21
C LEU A 150 -3.54 -6.38 -21.19
N ASP A 151 -3.82 -5.19 -20.68
CA ASP A 151 -3.06 -4.51 -19.62
C ASP A 151 -3.84 -4.62 -18.30
N VAL A 152 -3.34 -5.43 -17.37
CA VAL A 152 -4.04 -5.79 -16.12
C VAL A 152 -3.58 -4.88 -14.99
N GLY A 153 -4.51 -4.13 -14.39
CA GLY A 153 -4.19 -3.10 -13.40
C GLY A 153 -3.43 -1.95 -14.05
N SER A 154 -3.96 -1.45 -15.16
CA SER A 154 -3.27 -0.52 -16.05
C SER A 154 -2.91 0.82 -15.39
N GLY A 155 -3.53 1.19 -14.26
CA GLY A 155 -3.31 2.44 -13.57
C GLY A 155 -3.54 3.63 -14.50
N SER A 156 -2.49 4.43 -14.73
CA SER A 156 -2.52 5.53 -15.72
C SER A 156 -2.59 5.09 -17.18
N GLY A 157 -2.36 3.80 -17.49
CA GLY A 157 -2.31 3.23 -18.83
C GLY A 157 -0.92 3.26 -19.47
N ILE A 158 0.14 3.57 -18.73
CA ILE A 158 1.50 3.75 -19.28
C ILE A 158 1.99 2.54 -20.09
N LEU A 159 1.74 1.32 -19.61
CA LEU A 159 2.14 0.09 -20.30
C LEU A 159 1.33 -0.11 -21.60
N SER A 160 0.04 0.24 -21.57
CA SER A 160 -0.79 0.28 -22.78
C SER A 160 -0.22 1.21 -23.86
N PHE A 161 0.30 2.39 -23.49
CA PHE A 161 0.96 3.27 -24.45
C PHE A 161 2.24 2.64 -25.04
N PHE A 162 3.04 1.94 -24.23
CA PHE A 162 4.23 1.24 -24.73
C PHE A 162 3.87 0.11 -25.70
N ALA A 163 2.80 -0.64 -25.42
CA ALA A 163 2.29 -1.65 -26.35
C ALA A 163 1.86 -1.03 -27.71
N ILE A 164 1.18 0.11 -27.68
CA ILE A 164 0.83 0.86 -28.91
C ILE A 164 2.07 1.35 -29.67
N GLN A 165 3.10 1.84 -28.96
CA GLN A 165 4.38 2.24 -29.54
C GLN A 165 5.08 1.06 -30.24
N ALA A 166 4.99 -0.15 -29.68
CA ALA A 166 5.48 -1.39 -30.29
C ALA A 166 4.59 -1.92 -31.45
N GLY A 167 3.51 -1.21 -31.79
CA GLY A 167 2.65 -1.54 -32.92
C GLY A 167 1.43 -2.41 -32.59
N ALA A 168 1.02 -2.54 -31.31
CA ALA A 168 -0.17 -3.29 -30.93
C ALA A 168 -1.42 -2.81 -31.66
N LYS A 169 -2.16 -3.72 -32.30
CA LYS A 169 -3.40 -3.40 -33.01
C LYS A 169 -4.43 -2.78 -32.07
N ARG A 170 -4.56 -3.35 -30.87
CA ARG A 170 -5.49 -2.92 -29.83
C ARG A 170 -4.98 -3.30 -28.44
N VAL A 171 -5.29 -2.48 -27.45
CA VAL A 171 -5.03 -2.75 -26.03
C VAL A 171 -6.32 -2.60 -25.24
N TYR A 172 -6.64 -3.59 -24.41
CA TYR A 172 -7.68 -3.52 -23.39
C TYR A 172 -7.01 -3.21 -22.05
N ALA A 173 -7.24 -2.02 -21.53
CA ALA A 173 -6.62 -1.54 -20.30
C ALA A 173 -7.61 -1.69 -19.13
N VAL A 174 -7.41 -2.71 -18.29
CA VAL A 174 -8.31 -3.01 -17.16
C VAL A 174 -7.82 -2.28 -15.93
N GLU A 175 -8.68 -1.49 -15.29
CA GLU A 175 -8.35 -0.75 -14.08
C GLU A 175 -9.56 -0.67 -13.14
N ALA A 176 -9.38 -1.11 -11.89
CA ALA A 176 -10.46 -1.20 -10.92
C ALA A 176 -10.64 0.08 -10.09
N SER A 177 -9.59 0.86 -9.92
CA SER A 177 -9.62 2.12 -9.16
C SER A 177 -10.23 3.27 -9.98
N PRO A 178 -10.54 4.41 -9.34
CA PRO A 178 -10.96 5.62 -10.04
C PRO A 178 -9.96 6.15 -11.08
N VAL A 179 -8.70 5.66 -11.10
CA VAL A 179 -7.69 6.05 -12.10
C VAL A 179 -8.07 5.65 -13.52
N ALA A 180 -8.97 4.68 -13.70
CA ALA A 180 -9.52 4.35 -15.02
C ALA A 180 -10.01 5.60 -15.78
N LYS A 181 -10.62 6.58 -15.07
CA LYS A 181 -11.06 7.85 -15.66
C LYS A 181 -9.88 8.72 -16.12
N PHE A 182 -8.79 8.75 -15.36
CA PHE A 182 -7.56 9.46 -15.75
C PHE A 182 -6.87 8.78 -16.93
N ALA A 183 -6.85 7.44 -16.97
CA ALA A 183 -6.35 6.68 -18.11
C ALA A 183 -7.15 6.99 -19.38
N GLU A 184 -8.48 7.02 -19.31
CA GLU A 184 -9.32 7.43 -20.45
C GLU A 184 -9.01 8.85 -20.95
N MET A 185 -8.80 9.79 -20.04
CA MET A 185 -8.41 11.16 -20.40
C MET A 185 -7.06 11.19 -21.12
N LEU A 186 -6.07 10.43 -20.63
CA LEU A 186 -4.77 10.30 -21.29
C LEU A 186 -4.91 9.69 -22.68
N VAL A 187 -5.69 8.61 -22.83
CA VAL A 187 -5.94 7.96 -24.12
C VAL A 187 -6.58 8.94 -25.13
N LYS A 188 -7.59 9.70 -24.69
CA LYS A 188 -8.25 10.73 -25.52
C LYS A 188 -7.28 11.84 -25.92
N SER A 189 -6.49 12.36 -24.97
CA SER A 189 -5.54 13.45 -25.23
C SER A 189 -4.40 13.05 -26.19
N ASN A 190 -4.08 11.76 -26.25
CA ASN A 190 -3.08 11.21 -27.17
C ASN A 190 -3.69 10.68 -28.48
N SER A 191 -4.98 10.91 -28.74
CA SER A 191 -5.68 10.48 -29.96
C SER A 191 -5.59 8.96 -30.22
N LEU A 192 -5.69 8.15 -29.17
CA LEU A 192 -5.58 6.67 -29.23
C LEU A 192 -6.87 5.94 -28.83
N SER A 193 -8.01 6.62 -28.78
CA SER A 193 -9.28 6.05 -28.32
C SER A 193 -9.83 4.91 -29.19
N ASP A 194 -9.36 4.77 -30.43
CA ASP A 194 -9.67 3.66 -31.34
C ASP A 194 -8.83 2.41 -31.08
N ARG A 195 -7.69 2.57 -30.39
CA ARG A 195 -6.70 1.51 -30.14
C ARG A 195 -6.57 1.10 -28.69
N ILE A 196 -6.74 2.00 -27.72
CA ILE A 196 -6.72 1.70 -26.29
C ILE A 196 -8.15 1.83 -25.74
N ILE A 197 -8.69 0.72 -25.24
CA ILE A 197 -10.04 0.66 -24.66
C ILE A 197 -9.90 0.41 -23.16
N VAL A 198 -10.27 1.41 -22.36
CA VAL A 198 -10.24 1.28 -20.89
C VAL A 198 -11.48 0.53 -20.43
N LEU A 199 -11.27 -0.53 -19.63
CA LEU A 199 -12.30 -1.35 -19.03
C LEU A 199 -12.27 -1.13 -17.52
N ALA A 200 -13.14 -0.26 -17.03
CA ALA A 200 -13.22 0.05 -15.60
C ALA A 200 -13.83 -1.14 -14.82
N GLY A 201 -13.06 -1.72 -13.90
CA GLY A 201 -13.49 -2.84 -13.07
C GLY A 201 -12.35 -3.79 -12.69
N LYS A 202 -12.64 -4.77 -11.84
CA LYS A 202 -11.69 -5.82 -11.47
C LYS A 202 -11.54 -6.82 -12.60
N ILE A 203 -10.35 -7.37 -12.83
CA ILE A 203 -10.10 -8.36 -13.90
C ILE A 203 -10.95 -9.63 -13.73
N GLU A 204 -11.35 -9.93 -12.51
CA GLU A 204 -12.24 -11.03 -12.14
C GLU A 204 -13.68 -10.81 -12.60
N GLU A 205 -14.10 -9.55 -12.74
CA GLU A 205 -15.47 -9.12 -13.00
C GLU A 205 -15.70 -8.61 -14.44
N VAL A 206 -14.66 -8.03 -15.07
CA VAL A 206 -14.79 -7.50 -16.43
C VAL A 206 -14.80 -8.61 -17.48
N SER A 207 -15.53 -8.33 -18.56
CA SER A 207 -15.57 -9.18 -19.76
C SER A 207 -14.72 -8.56 -20.86
N CYS A 208 -13.66 -9.24 -21.28
CA CYS A 208 -12.88 -8.83 -22.44
C CYS A 208 -13.67 -9.17 -23.73
N PRO A 209 -13.77 -8.27 -24.72
CA PRO A 209 -14.53 -8.53 -25.95
C PRO A 209 -13.97 -9.67 -26.82
N GLU A 210 -12.67 -9.95 -26.73
CA GLU A 210 -11.98 -10.96 -27.52
C GLU A 210 -10.76 -11.54 -26.77
N GLN A 211 -10.29 -12.73 -27.17
CA GLN A 211 -9.04 -13.30 -26.65
C GLN A 211 -7.84 -12.44 -27.07
N VAL A 212 -6.82 -12.36 -26.23
CA VAL A 212 -5.62 -11.54 -26.43
C VAL A 212 -4.38 -12.38 -26.74
N ASP A 213 -3.43 -11.80 -27.47
CA ASP A 213 -2.16 -12.44 -27.82
C ASP A 213 -1.11 -12.24 -26.71
N VAL A 214 -1.14 -11.10 -26.02
CA VAL A 214 -0.19 -10.76 -24.95
C VAL A 214 -0.93 -10.18 -23.75
N ILE A 215 -0.57 -10.61 -22.55
CA ILE A 215 -0.96 -9.95 -21.30
C ILE A 215 0.24 -9.22 -20.75
N ILE A 216 0.07 -7.95 -20.42
CA ILE A 216 1.06 -7.13 -19.72
C ILE A 216 0.52 -6.70 -18.37
N SER A 217 1.38 -6.61 -17.36
CA SER A 217 1.02 -6.07 -16.06
C SER A 217 2.27 -5.68 -15.28
N GLU A 218 2.09 -4.82 -14.28
CA GLU A 218 3.03 -4.65 -13.19
C GLU A 218 2.33 -5.10 -11.89
N PRO A 219 2.37 -6.41 -11.57
CA PRO A 219 1.64 -6.97 -10.43
C PRO A 219 2.51 -7.12 -9.17
N ILE A 220 3.66 -6.43 -9.09
CA ILE A 220 4.74 -6.77 -8.18
C ILE A 220 4.71 -5.89 -6.93
N GLY A 221 4.51 -6.52 -5.77
CA GLY A 221 4.64 -5.86 -4.47
C GLY A 221 5.99 -6.10 -3.80
N TYR A 222 6.14 -5.65 -2.55
CA TYR A 222 7.26 -6.03 -1.69
C TYR A 222 7.40 -7.56 -1.60
N MET A 223 8.64 -8.04 -1.55
CA MET A 223 8.95 -9.48 -1.62
C MET A 223 8.24 -10.20 -2.77
N LEU A 224 8.04 -9.53 -3.91
CA LEU A 224 7.32 -10.01 -5.11
C LEU A 224 5.81 -10.23 -4.92
N LEU A 225 5.37 -10.71 -3.75
CA LEU A 225 4.04 -11.26 -3.52
C LEU A 225 3.06 -10.31 -2.83
N ASN A 226 3.55 -9.28 -2.11
CA ASN A 226 2.66 -8.38 -1.38
C ASN A 226 1.59 -7.79 -2.32
N GLU A 227 0.44 -7.43 -1.76
CA GLU A 227 -0.75 -6.95 -2.50
C GLU A 227 -1.56 -8.04 -3.21
N ARG A 228 -0.99 -9.26 -3.34
CA ARG A 228 -1.63 -10.42 -3.98
C ARG A 228 -2.10 -10.16 -5.42
N MET A 229 -1.54 -9.14 -6.09
CA MET A 229 -1.92 -8.76 -7.46
C MET A 229 -1.48 -9.81 -8.49
N LEU A 230 -0.46 -10.62 -8.18
CA LEU A 230 -0.07 -11.77 -9.00
C LEU A 230 -1.22 -12.76 -9.22
N GLU A 231 -2.14 -12.93 -8.27
CA GLU A 231 -3.28 -13.83 -8.48
C GLU A 231 -4.24 -13.26 -9.54
N SER A 232 -4.52 -11.96 -9.51
CA SER A 232 -5.28 -11.26 -10.56
C SER A 232 -4.57 -11.33 -11.92
N TYR A 233 -3.24 -11.25 -11.93
CA TYR A 233 -2.43 -11.44 -13.14
C TYR A 233 -2.57 -12.86 -13.70
N LEU A 234 -2.49 -13.90 -12.86
CA LEU A 234 -2.69 -15.29 -13.28
C LEU A 234 -4.14 -15.57 -13.73
N HIS A 235 -5.14 -14.97 -13.09
CA HIS A 235 -6.55 -15.06 -13.45
C HIS A 235 -6.83 -14.53 -14.86
N SER A 236 -6.12 -13.47 -15.24
CA SER A 236 -6.28 -12.83 -16.55
C SER A 236 -5.96 -13.75 -17.73
N ARG A 237 -5.18 -14.83 -17.51
CA ARG A 237 -4.85 -15.84 -18.54
C ARG A 237 -6.07 -16.53 -19.15
N LYS A 238 -7.23 -16.49 -18.51
CA LYS A 238 -8.48 -16.97 -19.13
C LYS A 238 -8.76 -16.31 -20.49
N TRP A 239 -8.29 -15.06 -20.67
CA TRP A 239 -8.40 -14.30 -21.91
C TRP A 239 -7.22 -14.51 -22.88
N LEU A 240 -6.17 -15.22 -22.46
CA LEU A 240 -4.99 -15.45 -23.29
C LEU A 240 -5.28 -16.51 -24.36
N LYS A 241 -4.88 -16.25 -25.60
CA LYS A 241 -4.93 -17.25 -26.67
C LYS A 241 -3.97 -18.41 -26.36
N PRO A 242 -4.22 -19.62 -26.90
CA PRO A 242 -3.20 -20.66 -26.95
C PRO A 242 -1.92 -20.11 -27.61
N LYS A 243 -0.76 -20.30 -26.96
CA LYS A 243 0.55 -19.71 -27.34
C LYS A 243 0.65 -18.19 -27.19
N GLY A 244 -0.27 -17.56 -26.49
CA GLY A 244 -0.09 -16.17 -26.07
C GLY A 244 1.06 -16.02 -25.06
N MET A 245 1.46 -14.79 -24.81
CA MET A 245 2.60 -14.46 -23.94
C MET A 245 2.19 -13.60 -22.75
N MET A 246 3.02 -13.62 -21.71
CA MET A 246 2.88 -12.80 -20.51
C MET A 246 4.15 -11.98 -20.29
N PHE A 247 3.99 -10.69 -19.99
CA PHE A 247 5.05 -9.75 -19.69
C PHE A 247 4.75 -9.05 -18.33
N PRO A 248 5.46 -9.40 -17.23
CA PRO A 248 6.58 -10.35 -17.14
C PRO A 248 6.16 -11.82 -17.33
N THR A 249 7.11 -12.66 -17.72
CA THR A 249 6.89 -14.10 -18.02
C THR A 249 7.18 -14.98 -16.82
N CYS A 250 8.26 -14.67 -16.09
CA CYS A 250 8.58 -15.33 -14.84
C CYS A 250 9.27 -14.35 -13.88
N SER A 251 9.43 -14.80 -12.64
CA SER A 251 10.12 -14.07 -11.59
C SER A 251 10.99 -15.01 -10.78
N ASP A 252 12.09 -14.48 -10.26
CA ASP A 252 13.00 -15.16 -9.37
C ASP A 252 12.97 -14.43 -8.02
N MET A 253 12.47 -15.07 -6.97
CA MET A 253 12.62 -14.60 -5.59
C MET A 253 13.94 -15.11 -5.02
N HIS A 254 14.76 -14.19 -4.54
CA HIS A 254 16.03 -14.49 -3.91
C HIS A 254 15.92 -14.34 -2.40
N LEU A 255 16.58 -15.24 -1.68
CA LEU A 255 16.76 -15.14 -0.23
C LEU A 255 18.20 -15.47 0.17
N ALA A 256 18.75 -14.73 1.12
CA ALA A 256 20.10 -14.96 1.65
C ALA A 256 20.19 -14.62 3.15
N PRO A 257 20.97 -15.37 3.95
CA PRO A 257 21.21 -15.03 5.35
C PRO A 257 22.11 -13.79 5.45
N PHE A 258 21.80 -12.91 6.41
CA PHE A 258 22.59 -11.70 6.64
C PHE A 258 23.02 -11.53 8.10
N THR A 259 24.05 -10.71 8.29
CA THR A 259 24.49 -10.23 9.60
C THR A 259 24.36 -8.71 9.69
N ASP A 260 23.54 -8.21 10.61
CA ASP A 260 23.39 -6.78 10.88
C ASP A 260 23.00 -6.58 12.35
N GLU A 261 24.00 -6.48 13.21
CA GLU A 261 23.81 -6.29 14.65
C GLU A 261 23.18 -4.94 14.97
N GLN A 262 23.53 -3.89 14.21
CA GLN A 262 22.96 -2.56 14.39
C GLN A 262 21.45 -2.57 14.14
N LEU A 263 21.01 -3.19 13.05
CA LEU A 263 19.58 -3.33 12.76
C LEU A 263 18.85 -4.11 13.85
N TYR A 264 19.43 -5.23 14.29
CA TYR A 264 18.82 -6.07 15.32
C TYR A 264 18.66 -5.30 16.64
N ILE A 265 19.69 -4.59 17.09
CA ILE A 265 19.65 -3.76 18.30
C ILE A 265 18.69 -2.58 18.13
N GLU A 266 18.67 -1.91 16.97
CA GLU A 266 17.74 -0.82 16.66
C GLU A 266 16.29 -1.31 16.79
N HIS A 267 15.97 -2.45 16.19
CA HIS A 267 14.63 -3.03 16.25
C HIS A 267 14.25 -3.49 17.64
N TYR A 268 15.15 -4.18 18.35
CA TYR A 268 14.93 -4.54 19.74
C TYR A 268 14.74 -3.29 20.62
N GLY A 269 15.55 -2.25 20.43
CA GLY A 269 15.52 -1.01 21.21
C GLY A 269 14.22 -0.22 21.10
N ARG A 270 13.44 -0.39 20.02
CA ARG A 270 12.09 0.19 19.90
C ARG A 270 11.15 -0.30 21.02
N SER A 271 11.36 -1.52 21.52
CA SER A 271 10.62 -2.07 22.66
C SER A 271 11.04 -1.49 24.01
N SER A 272 12.20 -0.84 24.11
CA SER A 272 12.72 -0.30 25.37
C SER A 272 11.81 0.76 26.00
N PHE A 273 10.97 1.45 25.21
CA PHE A 273 9.93 2.34 25.74
C PHE A 273 9.02 1.62 26.75
N TRP A 274 8.68 0.37 26.49
CA TRP A 274 7.76 -0.42 27.32
C TRP A 274 8.41 -0.95 28.59
N HIS A 275 9.73 -0.85 28.76
CA HIS A 275 10.41 -1.24 30.01
C HIS A 275 10.20 -0.25 31.17
N GLN A 276 9.55 0.90 30.92
CA GLN A 276 9.38 1.93 31.93
C GLN A 276 8.46 1.46 33.08
N THR A 277 8.97 1.54 34.31
CA THR A 277 8.24 1.12 35.52
C THR A 277 7.39 2.23 36.14
N CYS A 278 7.54 3.48 35.69
CA CYS A 278 6.82 4.64 36.22
C CYS A 278 6.57 5.72 35.14
N PHE A 279 5.91 5.34 34.04
CA PHE A 279 5.46 6.28 33.01
C PHE A 279 4.21 7.02 33.50
N TYR A 280 4.37 8.28 33.91
CA TYR A 280 3.30 9.06 34.57
C TYR A 280 2.64 8.32 35.76
N GLY A 281 3.43 7.57 36.53
CA GLY A 281 2.93 6.78 37.65
C GLY A 281 2.39 5.39 37.28
N VAL A 282 2.49 4.96 36.02
CA VAL A 282 2.04 3.65 35.54
C VAL A 282 3.22 2.78 35.15
N ASN A 283 3.22 1.51 35.57
CA ASN A 283 4.20 0.53 35.14
C ASN A 283 3.79 -0.09 33.79
N LEU A 284 4.58 0.15 32.75
CA LEU A 284 4.35 -0.37 31.39
C LEU A 284 5.02 -1.72 31.12
N SER A 285 5.92 -2.18 32.01
CA SER A 285 6.80 -3.34 31.78
C SER A 285 6.07 -4.65 31.51
N GLY A 286 4.80 -4.75 31.92
CA GLY A 286 3.94 -5.90 31.62
C GLY A 286 3.66 -6.11 30.12
N LEU A 287 3.84 -5.08 29.28
CA LEU A 287 3.62 -5.15 27.83
C LEU A 287 4.92 -5.26 27.02
N HIS A 288 6.08 -5.29 27.68
CA HIS A 288 7.37 -5.28 27.00
C HIS A 288 7.56 -6.48 26.05
N SER A 289 7.28 -7.71 26.51
CA SER A 289 7.40 -8.91 25.66
C SER A 289 6.48 -8.86 24.45
N SER A 290 5.23 -8.43 24.64
CA SER A 290 4.27 -8.28 23.53
C SER A 290 4.72 -7.22 22.52
N ALA A 291 5.36 -6.14 22.97
CA ALA A 291 5.92 -5.12 22.08
C ALA A 291 7.12 -5.64 21.29
N VAL A 292 8.02 -6.43 21.91
CA VAL A 292 9.11 -7.12 21.19
C VAL A 292 8.53 -8.01 20.10
N ASP A 293 7.56 -8.86 20.43
CA ASP A 293 6.93 -9.76 19.45
C ASP A 293 6.28 -8.98 18.29
N GLU A 294 5.63 -7.86 18.58
CA GLU A 294 5.01 -7.00 17.57
C GLU A 294 6.04 -6.37 16.63
N PHE A 295 7.15 -5.84 17.15
CA PHE A 295 8.19 -5.25 16.32
C PHE A 295 8.94 -6.28 15.48
N PHE A 296 9.22 -7.47 16.02
CA PHE A 296 9.86 -8.54 15.28
C PHE A 296 8.93 -9.17 14.22
N LYS A 297 7.62 -8.96 14.30
CA LYS A 297 6.66 -9.35 13.24
C LYS A 297 6.71 -8.44 12.01
N GLN A 298 7.40 -7.30 12.06
CA GLN A 298 7.47 -6.36 10.94
C GLN A 298 8.64 -6.73 10.01
N PRO A 299 8.39 -7.07 8.72
CA PRO A 299 9.46 -7.09 7.73
C PRO A 299 10.03 -5.68 7.53
N ILE A 300 11.34 -5.57 7.37
CA ILE A 300 12.04 -4.30 7.25
C ILE A 300 12.26 -4.00 5.78
N VAL A 301 11.75 -2.88 5.30
CA VAL A 301 11.92 -2.41 3.92
C VAL A 301 13.00 -1.32 3.91
N ASP A 302 14.17 -1.67 3.38
CA ASP A 302 15.28 -0.76 3.13
C ASP A 302 16.32 -1.38 2.18
N THR A 303 17.45 -0.70 2.01
CA THR A 303 18.59 -1.21 1.24
C THR A 303 19.80 -1.44 2.12
N PHE A 304 20.71 -2.31 1.69
CA PHE A 304 21.89 -2.71 2.45
C PHE A 304 23.04 -3.07 1.52
N GLU A 305 24.26 -3.01 2.04
CA GLU A 305 25.45 -3.44 1.30
C GLU A 305 25.52 -4.97 1.19
N MET A 306 25.94 -5.50 0.03
CA MET A 306 26.07 -6.94 -0.18
C MET A 306 27.07 -7.63 0.78
N SER A 307 27.96 -6.86 1.40
CA SER A 307 28.97 -7.34 2.36
C SER A 307 28.35 -8.03 3.58
N ILE A 308 27.12 -7.65 3.95
CA ILE A 308 26.40 -8.25 5.09
C ILE A 308 25.88 -9.67 4.81
N LEU A 309 25.84 -10.08 3.54
CA LEU A 309 25.32 -11.39 3.15
C LEU A 309 26.34 -12.49 3.53
N MET A 310 25.88 -13.48 4.29
CA MET A 310 26.73 -14.54 4.83
C MET A 310 26.83 -15.76 3.91
N ALA A 311 25.99 -15.84 2.87
CA ALA A 311 26.01 -16.91 1.88
C ALA A 311 25.49 -16.43 0.52
N LYS A 312 25.70 -17.23 -0.53
CA LYS A 312 25.03 -17.01 -1.83
C LYS A 312 23.52 -17.18 -1.67
N SER A 313 22.75 -16.40 -2.41
CA SER A 313 21.28 -16.49 -2.38
C SER A 313 20.78 -17.82 -2.93
N VAL A 314 19.71 -18.34 -2.34
CA VAL A 314 18.85 -19.36 -2.93
C VAL A 314 17.79 -18.64 -3.76
N LYS A 315 17.38 -19.27 -4.86
CA LYS A 315 16.44 -18.71 -5.83
C LYS A 315 15.19 -19.59 -5.94
N HIS A 316 14.03 -18.98 -5.90
CA HIS A 316 12.74 -19.62 -6.14
C HIS A 316 12.05 -18.96 -7.33
N CYS A 317 11.84 -19.73 -8.40
CA CYS A 317 11.29 -19.23 -9.65
C CYS A 317 9.77 -19.46 -9.71
N ILE A 318 9.00 -18.42 -10.04
CA ILE A 318 7.57 -18.51 -10.35
C ILE A 318 7.41 -18.21 -11.84
N ASN A 319 7.01 -19.23 -12.60
CA ASN A 319 6.67 -19.10 -14.02
C ASN A 319 5.20 -18.74 -14.17
N PHE A 320 4.89 -17.51 -14.56
CA PHE A 320 3.51 -17.03 -14.65
C PHE A 320 2.70 -17.70 -15.76
N MET A 321 3.37 -18.28 -16.77
CA MET A 321 2.71 -19.06 -17.81
C MET A 321 2.18 -20.40 -17.29
N GLU A 322 2.76 -20.95 -16.23
CA GLU A 322 2.47 -22.30 -15.72
C GLU A 322 1.77 -22.28 -14.35
N ALA A 323 2.19 -21.39 -13.46
CA ALA A 323 1.69 -21.27 -12.10
C ALA A 323 0.18 -21.01 -12.08
N LYS A 324 -0.55 -21.58 -11.13
CA LYS A 324 -1.98 -21.33 -10.89
C LYS A 324 -2.16 -20.37 -9.72
N GLU A 325 -3.34 -19.78 -9.60
CA GLU A 325 -3.69 -18.93 -8.45
C GLU A 325 -3.55 -19.68 -7.12
N GLU A 326 -3.98 -20.96 -7.09
CA GLU A 326 -3.88 -21.83 -5.91
C GLU A 326 -2.43 -22.05 -5.44
N ASP A 327 -1.46 -22.01 -6.34
CA ASP A 327 -0.03 -22.18 -6.01
C ASP A 327 0.50 -20.99 -5.19
N LEU A 328 -0.13 -19.80 -5.32
CA LEU A 328 0.24 -18.59 -4.61
C LEU A 328 -0.42 -18.48 -3.22
N HIS A 329 -1.41 -19.33 -2.89
CA HIS A 329 -2.09 -19.25 -1.60
C HIS A 329 -1.22 -19.76 -0.45
N ARG A 330 -0.42 -20.80 -0.70
CA ARG A 330 0.51 -21.37 0.27
C ARG A 330 1.78 -21.83 -0.44
N MET A 331 2.83 -21.03 -0.31
CA MET A 331 4.11 -21.29 -0.96
C MET A 331 5.16 -21.63 0.09
N GLU A 332 5.91 -22.71 -0.12
CA GLU A 332 7.02 -23.10 0.74
C GLU A 332 8.32 -23.13 -0.04
N ILE A 333 9.30 -22.34 0.40
CA ILE A 333 10.63 -22.25 -0.19
C ILE A 333 11.63 -22.91 0.77
N PRO A 334 12.07 -24.15 0.50
CA PRO A 334 13.17 -24.74 1.24
C PRO A 334 14.48 -24.07 0.84
N PHE A 335 15.41 -23.94 1.79
CA PHE A 335 16.73 -23.41 1.54
C PHE A 335 17.81 -24.21 2.26
N VAL A 336 19.00 -24.21 1.65
CA VAL A 336 20.22 -24.75 2.23
C VAL A 336 21.36 -23.80 1.85
N PHE A 337 21.85 -23.04 2.82
CA PHE A 337 22.94 -22.08 2.63
C PHE A 337 24.24 -22.64 3.16
N LYS A 338 25.28 -22.66 2.31
CA LYS A 338 26.66 -22.86 2.77
C LYS A 338 27.24 -21.51 3.19
N LEU A 339 27.55 -21.37 4.47
CA LEU A 339 28.07 -20.12 5.03
C LEU A 339 29.47 -19.83 4.51
N LEU A 340 29.64 -18.61 3.99
CA LEU A 340 30.92 -18.08 3.48
C LEU A 340 31.67 -17.27 4.53
N GLN A 341 31.00 -16.88 5.61
CA GLN A 341 31.55 -16.09 6.71
C GLN A 341 31.11 -16.69 8.05
N SER A 342 31.89 -16.44 9.11
CA SER A 342 31.51 -16.81 10.49
C SER A 342 30.90 -15.59 11.19
N GLY A 343 29.84 -15.80 11.97
CA GLY A 343 29.20 -14.70 12.71
C GLY A 343 27.78 -15.03 13.16
N LEU A 344 27.10 -14.02 13.69
CA LEU A 344 25.68 -14.08 14.02
C LEU A 344 24.83 -13.83 12.77
N ILE A 345 23.95 -14.77 12.47
CA ILE A 345 22.94 -14.69 11.43
C ILE A 345 21.70 -14.06 12.07
N HIS A 346 21.41 -12.82 11.68
CA HIS A 346 20.33 -12.04 12.28
C HIS A 346 18.98 -12.27 11.58
N GLY A 347 18.99 -12.80 10.35
CA GLY A 347 17.77 -13.05 9.60
C GLY A 347 18.02 -13.44 8.15
N LEU A 348 16.96 -13.35 7.34
CA LEU A 348 16.99 -13.55 5.89
C LEU A 348 16.65 -12.24 5.17
N ALA A 349 17.43 -11.91 4.15
CA ALA A 349 17.18 -10.81 3.24
C ALA A 349 16.56 -11.35 1.95
N PHE A 350 15.65 -10.57 1.36
CA PHE A 350 14.86 -10.93 0.20
C PHE A 350 14.88 -9.82 -0.84
N TRP A 351 14.95 -10.23 -2.11
CA TRP A 351 14.77 -9.39 -3.28
C TRP A 351 14.21 -10.25 -4.42
N PHE A 352 13.89 -9.64 -5.54
CA PHE A 352 13.37 -10.37 -6.69
C PHE A 352 13.87 -9.79 -8.01
N ASP A 353 13.89 -10.66 -9.02
CA ASP A 353 14.09 -10.28 -10.41
C ASP A 353 12.87 -10.73 -11.21
N VAL A 354 12.47 -9.97 -12.22
CA VAL A 354 11.42 -10.37 -13.17
C VAL A 354 11.96 -10.38 -14.59
N ALA A 355 11.63 -11.43 -15.32
CA ALA A 355 12.07 -11.63 -16.69
C ALA A 355 10.91 -11.44 -17.68
N PHE A 356 11.19 -10.65 -18.71
CA PHE A 356 10.35 -10.48 -19.88
C PHE A 356 10.94 -11.32 -21.00
N ILE A 357 10.48 -12.56 -21.16
CA ILE A 357 11.00 -13.50 -22.15
C ILE A 357 10.24 -13.30 -23.46
N GLY A 358 10.73 -12.39 -24.30
CA GLY A 358 10.19 -12.18 -25.64
C GLY A 358 10.87 -13.02 -26.71
N SER A 359 10.28 -13.03 -27.91
CA SER A 359 10.77 -13.81 -29.05
C SER A 359 12.13 -13.36 -29.57
N LYS A 360 12.49 -12.08 -29.36
CA LYS A 360 13.79 -11.54 -29.79
C LYS A 360 14.82 -11.58 -28.67
N MET A 361 14.44 -11.17 -27.45
CA MET A 361 15.35 -11.14 -26.31
C MET A 361 14.64 -11.17 -24.97
N THR A 362 15.36 -11.69 -23.98
CA THR A 362 14.97 -11.60 -22.57
C THR A 362 15.47 -10.30 -21.96
N VAL A 363 14.58 -9.53 -21.34
CA VAL A 363 14.92 -8.34 -20.54
C VAL A 363 14.64 -8.63 -19.08
N TRP A 364 15.50 -8.16 -18.18
CA TRP A 364 15.37 -8.35 -16.74
C TRP A 364 15.17 -7.01 -16.04
N LEU A 365 14.24 -6.98 -15.08
CA LEU A 365 14.13 -5.94 -14.06
C LEU A 365 14.53 -6.57 -12.73
N SER A 366 15.64 -6.11 -12.17
CA SER A 366 16.18 -6.65 -10.91
C SER A 366 16.02 -5.66 -9.78
N THR A 367 15.73 -6.18 -8.59
CA THR A 367 15.75 -5.42 -7.31
C THR A 367 16.86 -5.89 -6.39
N ALA A 368 17.86 -6.60 -6.93
CA ALA A 368 18.99 -7.08 -6.16
C ALA A 368 19.75 -5.92 -5.50
N PRO A 369 20.34 -6.12 -4.31
CA PRO A 369 21.15 -5.09 -3.64
C PRO A 369 22.43 -4.71 -4.41
N SER A 370 22.78 -5.46 -5.47
CA SER A 370 23.86 -5.12 -6.41
C SER A 370 23.46 -4.10 -7.47
N GLU A 371 22.15 -3.92 -7.69
CA GLU A 371 21.60 -3.12 -8.77
C GLU A 371 21.17 -1.72 -8.28
N PRO A 372 20.94 -0.77 -9.19
CA PRO A 372 20.42 0.54 -8.82
C PRO A 372 19.09 0.43 -8.05
N LEU A 373 18.94 1.27 -7.04
CA LEU A 373 17.80 1.23 -6.14
C LEU A 373 16.47 1.50 -6.87
N THR A 374 15.48 0.67 -6.57
CA THR A 374 14.08 0.84 -7.01
C THR A 374 13.19 1.22 -5.83
N HIS A 375 11.95 1.65 -6.09
CA HIS A 375 11.00 1.95 -5.01
C HIS A 375 10.60 0.73 -4.17
N TRP A 376 10.86 -0.50 -4.63
CA TRP A 376 10.61 -1.72 -3.85
C TRP A 376 11.64 -1.95 -2.76
N TYR A 377 12.84 -1.35 -2.87
CA TYR A 377 13.97 -1.64 -1.99
C TYR A 377 14.25 -3.16 -1.91
N GLN A 378 14.81 -3.62 -0.81
CA GLN A 378 14.88 -5.01 -0.42
C GLN A 378 14.11 -5.20 0.89
N VAL A 379 13.83 -6.45 1.25
CA VAL A 379 13.11 -6.77 2.50
C VAL A 379 13.95 -7.67 3.39
N ARG A 380 14.06 -7.33 4.67
CA ARG A 380 14.80 -8.12 5.66
C ARG A 380 13.87 -8.60 6.76
N CYS A 381 13.91 -9.90 7.02
CA CYS A 381 13.14 -10.54 8.09
C CYS A 381 14.11 -11.02 9.17
N LEU A 382 14.04 -10.40 10.35
CA LEU A 382 14.85 -10.79 11.50
C LEU A 382 14.39 -12.15 12.07
N PHE A 383 15.33 -12.92 12.59
CA PHE A 383 15.03 -14.00 13.52
C PHE A 383 14.74 -13.44 14.91
N GLN A 384 13.90 -14.12 15.69
CA GLN A 384 13.69 -13.75 17.09
C GLN A 384 14.97 -13.90 17.93
N THR A 385 15.76 -14.93 17.62
CA THR A 385 17.07 -15.17 18.24
C THR A 385 18.10 -15.37 17.14
N PRO A 386 19.16 -14.56 17.04
CA PRO A 386 20.22 -14.76 16.05
C PRO A 386 20.89 -16.12 16.19
N LEU A 387 21.31 -16.71 15.08
CA LEU A 387 22.00 -18.00 15.05
C LEU A 387 23.49 -17.80 14.80
N PHE A 388 24.35 -18.40 15.62
CA PHE A 388 25.79 -18.39 15.36
C PHE A 388 26.15 -19.50 14.37
N GLY A 389 26.79 -19.11 13.25
CA GLY A 389 27.30 -20.04 12.25
C GLY A 389 28.77 -19.79 11.95
N LYS A 390 29.53 -20.86 11.68
CA LYS A 390 30.93 -20.78 11.23
C LYS A 390 31.03 -20.95 9.71
N VAL A 391 32.06 -20.37 9.12
CA VAL A 391 32.38 -20.56 7.70
C VAL A 391 32.45 -22.06 7.35
N GLY A 392 31.86 -22.43 6.22
CA GLY A 392 31.75 -23.81 5.75
C GLY A 392 30.61 -24.62 6.36
N GLN A 393 29.98 -24.16 7.44
CA GLN A 393 28.76 -24.76 7.99
C GLN A 393 27.54 -24.48 7.12
N THR A 394 26.45 -25.17 7.43
CA THR A 394 25.22 -25.11 6.65
C THR A 394 24.08 -24.56 7.50
N LEU A 395 23.35 -23.59 6.95
CA LEU A 395 22.08 -23.11 7.48
C LEU A 395 20.96 -23.66 6.58
N SER A 396 20.15 -24.58 7.09
CA SER A 396 19.01 -25.16 6.35
C SER A 396 17.68 -24.74 6.97
N GLY A 397 16.61 -24.81 6.21
CA GLY A 397 15.28 -24.43 6.70
C GLY A 397 14.25 -24.22 5.59
N SER A 398 13.15 -23.58 5.95
CA SER A 398 12.12 -23.18 4.98
C SER A 398 11.50 -21.84 5.33
N VAL A 399 11.07 -21.13 4.27
CA VAL A 399 10.21 -19.95 4.35
C VAL A 399 8.85 -20.34 3.80
N GLN A 400 7.80 -20.14 4.59
CA GLN A 400 6.43 -20.38 4.18
C GLN A 400 5.67 -19.07 4.09
N PHE A 401 5.01 -18.84 2.96
CA PHE A 401 4.11 -17.74 2.71
C PHE A 401 2.68 -18.26 2.73
N ILE A 402 1.82 -17.70 3.57
CA ILE A 402 0.40 -18.02 3.65
C ILE A 402 -0.40 -16.77 3.32
N ALA A 403 -1.14 -16.82 2.22
CA ALA A 403 -1.94 -15.69 1.78
C ALA A 403 -3.06 -15.39 2.80
N ASN A 404 -3.18 -14.11 3.18
CA ASN A 404 -4.21 -13.65 4.11
C ASN A 404 -5.25 -12.77 3.41
N THR A 405 -6.36 -12.53 4.09
CA THR A 405 -7.53 -11.79 3.58
C THR A 405 -7.29 -10.27 3.46
N ARG A 406 -6.14 -9.77 3.95
CA ARG A 406 -5.75 -8.35 3.93
C ARG A 406 -4.85 -7.99 2.73
N GLN A 407 -4.94 -8.79 1.65
CA GLN A 407 -4.12 -8.63 0.44
C GLN A 407 -2.61 -8.73 0.72
N SER A 408 -2.20 -9.64 1.61
CA SER A 408 -0.79 -9.83 1.94
C SER A 408 -0.53 -11.28 2.40
N TYR A 409 0.62 -11.51 3.01
CA TYR A 409 1.08 -12.82 3.43
C TYR A 409 1.53 -12.83 4.89
N ASP A 410 1.16 -13.90 5.58
CA ASP A 410 1.79 -14.30 6.83
C ASP A 410 3.03 -15.14 6.46
N ILE A 411 4.20 -14.73 6.95
CA ILE A 411 5.49 -15.34 6.62
C ILE A 411 5.99 -16.12 7.83
N HIS A 412 6.24 -17.41 7.67
CA HIS A 412 6.85 -18.25 8.69
C HIS A 412 8.23 -18.71 8.24
N ILE A 413 9.27 -18.33 8.98
CA ILE A 413 10.64 -18.71 8.69
C ILE A 413 11.11 -19.67 9.77
N THR A 414 11.68 -20.80 9.36
CA THR A 414 12.40 -21.72 10.24
C THR A 414 13.80 -21.95 9.70
N ALA A 415 14.79 -21.95 10.57
CA ALA A 415 16.19 -22.13 10.20
C ALA A 415 16.94 -22.93 11.28
N VAL A 416 17.88 -23.76 10.85
CA VAL A 416 18.76 -24.56 11.70
C VAL A 416 20.19 -24.52 11.20
N VAL A 417 21.15 -24.36 12.11
CA VAL A 417 22.57 -24.55 11.79
C VAL A 417 22.88 -26.04 11.95
N ASP A 418 22.98 -26.76 10.83
CA ASP A 418 22.95 -28.23 10.75
C ASP A 418 23.95 -28.91 11.71
N GLN A 419 25.17 -28.36 11.80
CA GLN A 419 26.24 -28.95 12.61
C GLN A 419 26.06 -28.76 14.11
N SER A 420 25.29 -27.75 14.53
CA SER A 420 25.05 -27.45 15.96
C SER A 420 23.66 -27.87 16.43
N GLY A 421 22.71 -28.01 15.51
CA GLY A 421 21.31 -28.25 15.81
C GLY A 421 20.57 -27.03 16.39
N PHE A 422 21.22 -25.87 16.55
CA PHE A 422 20.55 -24.66 17.01
C PHE A 422 19.52 -24.18 15.99
N LYS A 423 18.31 -23.93 16.46
CA LYS A 423 17.15 -23.52 15.65
C LYS A 423 16.71 -22.13 16.03
N SER A 424 16.26 -21.39 15.03
CA SER A 424 15.56 -20.13 15.21
C SER A 424 14.57 -19.94 14.07
N GLY A 425 13.74 -18.93 14.20
CA GLY A 425 12.71 -18.63 13.25
C GLY A 425 11.99 -17.35 13.62
N ASN A 426 11.00 -17.01 12.82
CA ASN A 426 10.10 -15.92 13.12
C ASN A 426 8.79 -16.08 12.34
N SER A 427 7.73 -15.44 12.83
CA SER A 427 6.47 -15.26 12.10
C SER A 427 6.28 -13.77 11.86
N LEU A 428 6.10 -13.35 10.61
CA LEU A 428 6.01 -11.95 10.22
C LEU A 428 4.70 -11.68 9.45
N ASP A 429 4.23 -10.43 9.53
CA ASP A 429 3.07 -9.95 8.79
C ASP A 429 3.53 -8.98 7.69
N LEU A 430 3.49 -9.43 6.44
CA LEU A 430 3.91 -8.61 5.29
C LEU A 430 2.99 -7.40 5.05
N LYS A 431 1.80 -7.36 5.67
CA LYS A 431 0.91 -6.19 5.58
C LYS A 431 1.42 -5.00 6.40
N ASN A 432 2.26 -5.25 7.42
CA ASN A 432 2.74 -4.23 8.35
C ASN A 432 4.29 -4.09 8.31
N PRO A 433 4.88 -3.72 7.16
CA PRO A 433 6.32 -3.53 7.07
C PRO A 433 6.77 -2.29 7.86
N PHE A 434 7.99 -2.36 8.39
CA PHE A 434 8.70 -1.21 8.90
C PHE A 434 9.58 -0.62 7.81
N PHE A 435 9.28 0.63 7.42
CA PHE A 435 10.09 1.34 6.44
C PHE A 435 11.24 2.07 7.10
N ARG A 436 12.48 1.64 6.81
CA ARG A 436 13.69 2.22 7.40
C ARG A 436 14.35 3.17 6.39
N TYR A 437 13.76 4.35 6.24
CA TYR A 437 14.33 5.41 5.39
C TYR A 437 15.33 6.24 6.21
N GLY A 438 16.63 6.20 5.86
CA GLY A 438 17.59 7.22 6.30
C GLY A 438 18.83 6.80 7.10
N SER A 439 19.37 5.59 6.92
CA SER A 439 20.64 5.20 7.57
C SER A 439 21.84 5.02 6.64
N ILE A 440 21.81 5.56 5.40
CA ILE A 440 23.04 5.71 4.61
C ILE A 440 23.80 6.94 5.12
N VAL A 441 24.37 6.84 6.32
CA VAL A 441 25.62 7.53 6.64
C VAL A 441 26.67 6.45 6.53
N ILE A 442 27.35 6.42 5.39
CA ILE A 442 28.54 5.58 5.17
C ILE A 442 29.49 5.88 6.32
N SER A 443 29.67 4.90 7.21
CA SER A 443 30.78 4.90 8.16
C SER A 443 31.95 4.20 7.48
N TYR A 444 33.13 4.81 7.59
CA TYR A 444 34.45 4.37 7.13
C TYR A 444 34.87 4.68 5.68
N LEU A 445 35.33 5.91 5.46
CA LEU A 445 36.53 6.16 4.65
C LEU A 445 37.48 7.07 5.45
N PRO A 446 38.68 6.61 5.83
CA PRO A 446 39.69 7.51 6.39
C PRO A 446 40.39 8.27 5.25
N ASN A 447 40.45 9.59 5.40
CA ASN A 447 41.42 10.51 4.80
C ASN A 447 41.69 10.37 3.29
N VAL A 448 40.96 11.14 2.48
CA VAL A 448 41.54 11.78 1.30
C VAL A 448 41.25 13.28 1.38
N LEU A 449 42.21 14.01 1.94
CA LEU A 449 42.31 15.45 1.76
C LEU A 449 42.65 15.72 0.30
N CYS A 450 41.68 16.21 -0.48
CA CYS A 450 41.97 16.89 -1.74
C CYS A 450 41.23 18.23 -1.75
N SER A 451 42.01 19.28 -1.53
CA SER A 451 41.63 20.68 -1.60
C SER A 451 41.40 21.10 -3.05
N VAL A 452 40.17 21.49 -3.40
CA VAL A 452 39.89 22.39 -4.54
C VAL A 452 38.71 23.32 -4.15
N PRO A 453 38.91 24.66 -4.10
CA PRO A 453 37.86 25.60 -3.75
C PRO A 453 37.07 26.04 -4.99
N GLY A 454 35.74 26.08 -4.86
CA GLY A 454 34.85 26.87 -5.72
C GLY A 454 33.92 26.06 -6.62
N LEU A 455 32.74 25.70 -6.10
CA LEU A 455 31.46 25.75 -6.82
C LEU A 455 30.33 25.48 -5.80
N HIS A 456 29.85 26.53 -5.13
CA HIS A 456 28.58 26.48 -4.40
C HIS A 456 27.50 27.02 -5.33
N LEU A 457 26.61 26.14 -5.82
CA LEU A 457 25.30 26.55 -6.32
C LEU A 457 24.30 25.39 -6.28
N CYS A 458 23.29 25.61 -5.43
CA CYS A 458 21.92 25.09 -5.49
C CYS A 458 21.66 23.58 -5.54
N LEU A 459 21.43 22.99 -4.36
CA LEU A 459 20.52 21.86 -4.17
C LEU A 459 19.79 22.03 -2.82
N SER A 460 18.87 22.99 -2.75
CA SER A 460 17.86 23.03 -1.68
C SER A 460 16.56 23.66 -2.20
N ALA A 461 15.79 22.90 -2.97
CA ALA A 461 14.39 23.21 -3.22
C ALA A 461 13.67 21.95 -3.72
N CYS A 462 13.29 21.07 -2.79
CA CYS A 462 12.10 20.22 -2.87
C CYS A 462 12.14 19.29 -1.67
N LEU A 463 11.40 19.66 -0.62
CA LEU A 463 10.71 18.79 0.35
C LEU A 463 10.18 19.72 1.44
N GLY A 464 9.00 20.29 1.15
CA GLY A 464 8.23 21.02 2.14
C GLY A 464 7.55 20.03 3.08
N TYR A 465 8.18 19.72 4.21
CA TYR A 465 7.50 19.26 5.41
C TYR A 465 8.24 19.84 6.63
N THR A 466 7.66 20.91 7.19
CA THR A 466 8.01 21.44 8.50
C THR A 466 7.60 20.42 9.57
N VAL A 467 8.55 19.64 10.06
CA VAL A 467 8.47 19.01 11.38
C VAL A 467 9.35 19.86 12.30
N GLY A 468 8.72 20.60 13.20
CA GLY A 468 9.41 21.43 14.18
C GLY A 468 10.22 20.57 15.14
N CYS A 469 11.53 20.52 14.95
CA CYS A 469 12.44 19.88 15.89
C CYS A 469 12.97 20.94 16.87
N TRP A 470 12.46 20.91 18.10
CA TRP A 470 13.07 21.63 19.23
C TRP A 470 14.31 20.86 19.67
N CYS A 471 15.48 21.24 19.15
CA CYS A 471 16.77 20.90 19.74
C CYS A 471 17.37 22.19 20.29
N LYS A 472 17.21 22.43 21.60
CA LYS A 472 17.99 23.43 22.32
C LYS A 472 19.26 22.77 22.85
N ASN A 473 20.38 23.26 22.33
CA ASN A 473 21.73 23.07 22.84
C ASN A 473 21.79 23.17 24.37
N LEU A 474 22.33 22.14 25.01
CA LEU A 474 22.72 22.13 26.41
C LEU A 474 24.14 21.57 26.50
N GLN A 475 25.12 22.46 26.35
CA GLN A 475 26.44 22.27 26.94
C GLN A 475 26.80 23.55 27.67
N THR A 476 27.35 23.37 28.87
CA THR A 476 27.89 24.35 29.83
C THR A 476 26.85 25.14 30.65
N MET A 477 26.61 24.67 31.88
CA MET A 477 26.98 25.42 33.09
C MET A 477 26.79 24.54 34.34
N GLN A 478 27.88 24.40 35.08
CA GLN A 478 27.95 23.84 36.43
C GLN A 478 27.37 24.80 37.47
N GLU A 479 26.94 24.21 38.58
CA GLU A 479 26.77 24.78 39.93
C GLU A 479 25.50 25.59 40.25
N GLN A 480 24.60 24.89 40.97
CA GLN A 480 23.61 25.47 41.89
C GLN A 480 24.32 26.02 43.13
N ARG A 481 23.88 27.18 43.68
CA ARG A 481 23.18 27.26 44.99
C ARG A 481 23.08 28.69 45.61
N VAL A 482 21.82 29.01 45.97
CA VAL A 482 21.27 29.77 47.13
C VAL A 482 21.56 31.27 47.33
N TRP A 483 20.52 32.13 47.28
CA TRP A 483 19.81 32.77 48.42
C TRP A 483 18.98 34.02 48.03
N THR A 484 17.86 34.18 48.75
CA THR A 484 17.06 35.40 49.09
C THR A 484 16.19 36.13 48.05
N ASP A 485 14.87 36.05 48.30
CA ASP A 485 13.78 37.05 48.08
C ASP A 485 14.09 38.35 48.90
N PRO A 486 13.44 39.56 48.75
CA PRO A 486 12.05 39.77 48.33
C PRO A 486 11.68 41.09 47.60
N LEU A 487 10.37 41.21 47.30
CA LEU A 487 9.52 42.43 47.21
C LEU A 487 9.11 43.02 45.83
N GLN A 488 7.77 43.13 45.72
CA GLN A 488 6.93 44.10 44.98
C GLN A 488 6.77 43.94 43.46
N SER A 489 5.65 44.28 42.80
CA SER A 489 4.22 44.40 43.11
C SER A 489 3.53 44.84 41.79
N ARG A 490 2.23 44.49 41.61
CA ARG A 490 1.24 45.10 40.68
C ARG A 490 1.37 44.81 39.17
N VAL A 491 0.33 44.88 38.32
CA VAL A 491 -1.15 44.80 38.31
C VAL A 491 -1.50 44.67 36.81
N TRP A 492 -2.61 44.00 36.48
CA TRP A 492 -3.16 43.75 35.14
C TRP A 492 -3.56 45.00 34.34
N HIS A 493 -3.41 44.97 33.00
CA HIS A 493 -4.29 45.65 32.05
C HIS A 493 -4.50 44.84 30.74
N LYS A 494 -5.76 44.88 30.26
CA LYS A 494 -6.35 44.16 29.10
C LYS A 494 -6.15 44.94 27.76
N PRO A 495 -6.54 44.36 26.59
CA PRO A 495 -5.87 44.55 25.30
C PRO A 495 -6.46 45.67 24.42
N ARG A 496 -5.75 46.05 23.34
CA ARG A 496 -6.28 46.82 22.21
C ARG A 496 -5.94 46.19 20.86
N ASP A 497 -6.95 46.25 20.00
CA ASP A 497 -7.09 45.74 18.63
C ASP A 497 -5.99 46.19 17.66
N TYR A 498 -5.65 45.32 16.70
CA TYR A 498 -4.98 45.72 15.46
C TYR A 498 -5.76 45.22 14.23
N ARG A 499 -6.06 46.18 13.34
CA ARG A 499 -6.71 46.01 12.03
C ARG A 499 -5.74 45.50 10.96
N LEU A 500 -6.32 44.77 10.02
CA LEU A 500 -5.73 44.28 8.76
C LEU A 500 -5.19 45.41 7.86
N GLY A 501 -3.95 45.26 7.39
CA GLY A 501 -3.34 46.06 6.32
C GLY A 501 -2.96 45.19 5.12
N LYS A 502 -3.36 45.63 3.92
CA LYS A 502 -3.13 45.00 2.61
C LYS A 502 -1.64 45.01 2.23
N VAL A 503 -1.16 43.93 1.60
CA VAL A 503 0.17 43.83 0.98
C VAL A 503 0.02 43.98 -0.53
N HIS A 504 0.73 44.93 -1.13
CA HIS A 504 0.86 45.13 -2.58
C HIS A 504 2.07 44.35 -3.12
N LEU A 505 1.85 43.65 -4.24
CA LEU A 505 2.85 42.98 -5.08
C LEU A 505 3.55 44.02 -5.99
N ASN A 506 4.87 43.99 -6.06
CA ASN A 506 5.66 44.71 -7.07
C ASN A 506 6.43 43.71 -7.93
N CYS A 507 6.18 43.74 -9.25
CA CYS A 507 7.02 43.15 -10.30
C CYS A 507 8.02 44.21 -10.81
N PRO A 508 9.25 43.84 -11.21
CA PRO A 508 10.05 44.63 -12.12
C PRO A 508 10.07 44.01 -13.52
N ALA A 509 9.63 44.81 -14.51
CA ALA A 509 9.99 44.66 -15.92
C ALA A 509 11.40 45.23 -16.14
N GLY A 510 12.17 44.61 -17.04
CA GLY A 510 13.60 44.87 -17.22
C GLY A 510 13.97 45.90 -18.27
N SER A 511 15.26 45.91 -18.64
CA SER A 511 15.79 46.39 -19.92
C SER A 511 17.31 46.17 -20.05
N VAL A 512 17.70 45.53 -21.17
CA VAL A 512 18.79 45.88 -22.13
C VAL A 512 20.23 46.00 -21.57
N VAL A 513 21.16 45.10 -21.96
CA VAL A 513 22.00 45.01 -23.19
C VAL A 513 22.44 43.55 -23.35
#